data_AF-A0A6A0HGV5-F1
#
_entry.id   AF-A0A6A0HGV5-F1
#
_cell.length_a   1.000
_cell.length_b   1.000
_cell.length_c   1.000
_cell.angle_alpha   90.00
_cell.angle_beta   90.00
_cell.angle_gamma   90.00
#
_symmetry.space_group_name_H-M   'P 1'
#
loop_
_entity.id
_entity.type
_entity.pdbx_description
1 polymer ?
#
loop_
_entity_poly.entity_id
_entity_poly.type
_entity_poly.pdbx_seq_one_letter_code
_entity_poly.pdbx_strand_id
1 'polypeptide(L)'
;MLAGADSSLEFKLANDRPRFPVDGSMPKITSTVNGLYLDEGEIKLVNGMTLHWNQISTAAPPSIPYGARIEVTVAYEEADYLKGSVGIVWATYHLQQAETIQAALLAQSITSELREQRLPGARLYLLYVIEADEVSAAVDFIWREPGGMRLKPDWEYPAGAANESFDKWINGV
;
A
#
# COMPACT_ATOMS: atom_id res chain seq x y z
N MET A 1 -13.83 24.26 31.17
CA MET A 1 -15.18 23.77 30.82
C MET A 1 -15.54 24.39 29.47
N LEU A 2 -16.22 23.62 28.61
CA LEU A 2 -16.47 23.78 27.16
C LEU A 2 -15.33 23.19 26.30
N ALA A 3 -15.40 21.89 26.00
CA ALA A 3 -16.17 21.25 24.89
C ALA A 3 -15.34 21.36 23.59
N GLY A 4 -14.74 20.29 23.09
CA GLY A 4 -15.46 19.17 22.48
C GLY A 4 -15.31 19.32 20.97
N ALA A 5 -14.22 18.79 20.42
CA ALA A 5 -14.04 18.65 18.98
C ALA A 5 -13.69 17.18 18.70
N ASP A 6 -14.78 16.44 18.56
CA ASP A 6 -14.95 15.17 17.86
C ASP A 6 -13.76 14.79 16.96
N SER A 7 -12.93 13.88 17.47
CA SER A 7 -11.92 13.16 16.72
C SER A 7 -12.55 11.92 16.07
N SER A 8 -13.42 12.15 15.09
CA SER A 8 -13.92 11.12 14.19
C SER A 8 -13.17 11.22 12.86
N LEU A 9 -12.08 10.45 12.77
CA LEU A 9 -11.51 10.05 11.48
C LEU A 9 -12.51 9.10 10.81
N GLU A 10 -13.50 9.66 10.12
CA GLU A 10 -14.32 8.88 9.20
C GLU A 10 -13.49 8.53 7.96
N PHE A 11 -12.88 7.34 7.97
CA PHE A 11 -12.49 6.67 6.73
C PHE A 11 -13.76 6.26 5.99
N LYS A 12 -14.25 7.11 5.09
CA LYS A 12 -15.20 6.69 4.06
C LYS A 12 -14.45 5.92 2.98
N LEU A 13 -14.16 4.65 3.25
CA LEU A 13 -13.99 3.69 2.16
C LEU A 13 -15.39 3.49 1.56
N ALA A 14 -15.68 4.24 0.50
CA ALA A 14 -16.87 4.02 -0.29
C ALA A 14 -16.82 2.56 -0.80
N ASN A 15 -17.75 1.74 -0.31
CA ASN A 15 -17.95 0.34 -0.66
C ASN A 15 -18.45 0.14 -2.11
N ASP A 16 -18.15 1.08 -3.02
CA ASP A 16 -18.47 0.92 -4.43
C ASP A 16 -17.38 0.07 -5.06
N ARG A 17 -17.74 -1.17 -5.39
CA ARG A 17 -16.97 -1.99 -6.34
C ARG A 17 -16.64 -1.10 -7.55
N PRO A 18 -15.37 -1.00 -7.99
CA PRO A 18 -15.03 -0.12 -9.09
C PRO A 18 -15.82 -0.54 -10.34
N ARG A 19 -16.67 0.36 -10.83
CA ARG A 19 -17.29 0.25 -12.15
C ARG A 19 -16.25 0.74 -13.16
N PHE A 20 -15.81 -0.14 -14.05
CA PHE A 20 -14.92 0.24 -15.15
C PHE A 20 -15.59 1.33 -16.02
N PRO A 21 -14.88 2.43 -16.33
CA PRO A 21 -15.31 3.40 -17.33
C PRO A 21 -15.47 2.74 -18.71
N VAL A 22 -16.52 3.13 -19.44
CA VAL A 22 -16.88 2.58 -20.77
C VAL A 22 -15.84 2.95 -21.84
N ASP A 23 -14.95 3.91 -21.56
CA ASP A 23 -13.94 4.43 -22.49
C ASP A 23 -12.55 3.76 -22.36
N GLY A 24 -12.41 2.76 -21.47
CA GLY A 24 -11.12 2.10 -21.24
C GLY A 24 -10.11 2.93 -20.44
N SER A 25 -10.50 4.08 -19.90
CA SER A 25 -9.68 4.82 -18.93
C SER A 25 -9.69 4.10 -17.58
N MET A 26 -8.50 3.92 -16.99
CA MET A 26 -8.38 3.30 -15.66
C MET A 26 -8.68 4.34 -14.57
N PRO A 27 -9.31 3.94 -13.44
CA PRO A 27 -9.65 4.88 -12.38
C PRO A 27 -8.41 5.61 -11.87
N LYS A 28 -8.52 6.93 -11.72
CA LYS A 28 -7.55 7.72 -10.98
C LYS A 28 -7.96 7.73 -9.51
N ILE A 29 -7.12 7.13 -8.67
CA ILE A 29 -7.31 7.14 -7.23
C ILE A 29 -6.56 8.33 -6.68
N THR A 30 -7.23 9.10 -5.84
CA THR A 30 -6.67 10.30 -5.21
C THR A 30 -6.76 10.14 -3.70
N SER A 31 -5.64 10.36 -3.01
CA SER A 31 -5.56 10.37 -1.55
C SER A 31 -4.98 11.70 -1.08
N THR A 32 -5.60 12.30 -0.07
CA THR A 32 -5.20 13.59 0.48
C THR A 32 -4.78 13.44 1.94
N VAL A 33 -3.63 13.99 2.29
CA VAL A 33 -3.10 13.98 3.65
C VAL A 33 -2.61 15.38 4.02
N ASN A 34 -2.93 15.80 5.24
CA ASN A 34 -2.52 17.09 5.77
C ASN A 34 -1.17 16.99 6.49
N GLY A 35 -0.45 18.10 6.57
CA GLY A 35 0.80 18.19 7.29
C GLY A 35 1.20 19.62 7.62
N LEU A 36 2.36 19.73 8.26
CA LEU A 36 3.01 20.99 8.58
C LEU A 36 4.35 21.04 7.86
N TYR A 37 4.61 22.15 7.18
CA TYR A 37 5.96 22.48 6.76
C TYR A 37 6.80 22.79 7.99
N LEU A 38 7.91 22.08 8.17
CA LEU A 38 8.85 22.36 9.24
C LEU A 38 9.87 23.35 8.70
N ASP A 39 10.90 22.87 8.03
CA ASP A 39 11.99 23.69 7.51
C ASP A 39 12.62 23.03 6.28
N GLU A 40 13.34 23.81 5.47
CA GLU A 40 14.22 23.35 4.38
C GLU A 40 13.67 22.20 3.49
N GLY A 41 12.36 22.18 3.26
CA GLY A 41 11.72 21.15 2.43
C GLY A 41 11.19 19.93 3.19
N GLU A 42 11.15 19.95 4.51
CA GLU A 42 10.54 18.91 5.33
C GLU A 42 9.05 19.17 5.56
N ILE A 43 8.22 18.17 5.25
CA ILE A 43 6.79 18.19 5.48
C ILE A 43 6.45 17.05 6.45
N LYS A 44 6.01 17.39 7.65
CA LYS A 44 5.54 16.43 8.65
C LYS A 44 4.05 16.20 8.49
N LEU A 45 3.68 15.01 8.05
CA LEU A 45 2.30 14.60 7.84
C LEU A 45 1.61 14.24 9.16
N VAL A 46 0.29 14.37 9.21
CA VAL A 46 -0.53 14.05 10.39
C VAL A 46 -0.47 12.57 10.79
N ASN A 47 -0.13 11.68 9.85
CA ASN A 47 0.05 10.25 10.11
C ASN A 47 1.44 9.90 10.71
N GLY A 48 2.27 10.90 11.01
CA GLY A 48 3.60 10.73 11.58
C GLY A 48 4.72 10.52 10.56
N MET A 49 4.40 10.40 9.26
CA MET A 49 5.41 10.35 8.21
C MET A 49 6.05 11.72 7.98
N THR A 50 7.31 11.72 7.58
CA THR A 50 8.02 12.92 7.13
C THR A 50 8.37 12.75 5.67
N LEU A 51 7.95 13.70 4.84
CA LEU A 51 8.32 13.80 3.44
C LEU A 51 9.42 14.85 3.28
N HIS A 52 10.49 14.49 2.58
CA HIS A 52 11.53 15.44 2.19
C HIS A 52 11.27 15.92 0.77
N TRP A 53 11.46 17.22 0.52
CA TRP A 53 11.18 17.83 -0.78
C TRP A 53 11.92 17.17 -1.94
N ASN A 54 13.16 16.76 -1.70
CA ASN A 54 13.99 16.05 -2.68
C ASN A 54 13.45 14.66 -3.07
N GLN A 55 12.50 14.11 -2.33
CA GLN A 55 11.79 12.87 -2.68
C GLN A 55 10.59 13.14 -3.61
N ILE A 56 10.11 14.39 -3.64
CA ILE A 56 8.93 14.82 -4.41
C ILE A 56 9.35 15.53 -5.70
N SER A 57 10.41 16.34 -5.64
CA SER A 57 10.87 17.17 -6.75
C SER A 57 12.39 17.33 -6.76
N THR A 58 12.95 17.43 -7.96
CA THR A 58 14.35 17.84 -8.17
C THR A 58 14.54 19.36 -8.15
N ALA A 59 13.44 20.12 -8.15
CA ALA A 59 13.49 21.57 -8.01
C ALA A 59 13.78 21.99 -6.56
N ALA A 60 14.28 23.20 -6.37
CA ALA A 60 14.46 23.78 -5.05
C ALA A 60 13.13 23.85 -4.28
N PRO A 61 13.14 23.67 -2.94
CA PRO A 61 11.93 23.79 -2.14
C PRO A 61 11.34 25.21 -2.22
N PRO A 62 10.01 25.35 -2.20
CA PRO A 62 9.35 26.64 -2.19
C PRO A 62 9.66 27.37 -0.89
N SER A 63 9.80 28.69 -0.96
CA SER A 63 9.97 29.54 0.22
C SER A 63 8.63 29.77 0.91
N ILE A 64 8.27 28.87 1.83
CA ILE A 64 7.05 28.93 2.63
C ILE A 64 7.36 29.06 4.13
N PRO A 65 6.50 29.74 4.92
CA PRO A 65 6.76 29.93 6.35
C PRO A 65 6.81 28.62 7.14
N TYR A 66 7.69 28.57 8.15
CA TYR A 66 7.69 27.51 9.16
C TYR A 66 6.30 27.35 9.77
N GLY A 67 5.84 26.11 9.89
CA GLY A 67 4.54 25.75 10.44
C GLY A 67 3.36 26.01 9.51
N ALA A 68 3.60 26.37 8.24
CA ALA A 68 2.54 26.46 7.24
C ALA A 68 1.82 25.12 7.09
N ARG A 69 0.48 25.17 7.00
CA ARG A 69 -0.32 23.97 6.70
C ARG A 69 -0.11 23.60 5.25
N ILE A 70 0.21 22.34 5.01
CA ILE A 70 0.40 21.77 3.68
C ILE A 70 -0.62 20.66 3.49
N GLU A 71 -1.30 20.70 2.36
CA GLU A 71 -2.12 19.59 1.88
C GLU A 71 -1.33 18.86 0.79
N VAL A 72 -1.08 17.57 1.00
CA VAL A 72 -0.43 16.71 0.01
C VAL A 72 -1.49 15.82 -0.61
N THR A 73 -1.66 15.96 -1.92
CA THR A 73 -2.57 15.13 -2.71
C THR A 73 -1.74 14.21 -3.59
N VAL A 74 -1.88 12.90 -3.37
CA VAL A 74 -1.28 11.85 -4.20
C VAL A 74 -2.35 11.37 -5.16
N ALA A 75 -2.09 11.51 -6.45
CA ALA A 75 -2.94 10.98 -7.52
C ALA A 75 -2.15 9.92 -8.29
N TYR A 76 -2.76 8.74 -8.47
CA TYR A 76 -2.17 7.66 -9.24
C TYR A 76 -3.22 6.98 -10.11
N GLU A 77 -2.78 6.44 -11.24
CA GLU A 77 -3.60 5.55 -12.05
C GLU A 77 -3.61 4.17 -11.40
N GLU A 78 -4.79 3.59 -11.20
CA GLU A 78 -4.91 2.26 -10.58
C GLU A 78 -4.09 1.20 -11.35
N ALA A 79 -3.99 1.34 -12.68
CA ALA A 79 -3.13 0.51 -13.50
C ALA A 79 -1.66 0.58 -13.10
N ASP A 80 -1.15 1.75 -12.72
CA ASP A 80 0.25 1.91 -12.35
C ASP A 80 0.55 1.38 -10.95
N TYR A 81 -0.47 1.35 -10.08
CA TYR A 81 -0.40 0.66 -8.79
C TYR A 81 -0.40 -0.87 -8.97
N LEU A 82 -1.29 -1.38 -9.82
CA LEU A 82 -1.44 -2.82 -10.08
C LEU A 82 -0.32 -3.41 -10.95
N LYS A 83 0.39 -2.59 -11.74
CA LYS A 83 1.57 -3.01 -12.51
C LYS A 83 2.75 -3.43 -11.62
N GLY A 84 2.67 -3.23 -10.30
CA GLY A 84 3.75 -3.58 -9.38
C GLY A 84 5.06 -2.98 -9.88
N SER A 85 5.15 -1.65 -9.96
CA SER A 85 6.43 -1.04 -10.32
C SER A 85 7.49 -1.50 -9.29
N VAL A 86 8.61 -2.03 -9.79
CA VAL A 86 9.67 -2.72 -9.03
C VAL A 86 9.35 -4.17 -8.61
N GLY A 87 8.27 -4.78 -9.10
CA GLY A 87 7.98 -6.21 -8.93
C GLY A 87 7.37 -6.60 -7.58
N ILE A 88 7.02 -5.65 -6.70
CA ILE A 88 6.43 -5.99 -5.38
C ILE A 88 4.97 -6.41 -5.57
N VAL A 89 4.64 -7.63 -5.13
CA VAL A 89 3.28 -8.20 -5.24
C VAL A 89 2.62 -8.50 -3.90
N TRP A 90 3.39 -8.49 -2.81
CA TRP A 90 2.88 -8.67 -1.45
C TRP A 90 3.75 -7.97 -0.41
N ALA A 91 3.12 -7.54 0.69
CA ALA A 91 3.80 -6.98 1.86
C ALA A 91 3.09 -7.44 3.14
N THR A 92 3.82 -7.93 4.13
CA THR A 92 3.28 -8.36 5.42
C THR A 92 4.28 -8.20 6.57
N TYR A 93 3.77 -8.06 7.79
CA TYR A 93 4.58 -8.10 9.02
C TYR A 93 4.87 -9.53 9.49
N HIS A 94 4.23 -10.54 8.90
CA HIS A 94 4.32 -11.94 9.32
C HIS A 94 5.23 -12.76 8.38
N LEU A 95 6.39 -13.19 8.89
CA LEU A 95 7.36 -13.97 8.11
C LEU A 95 6.74 -15.25 7.53
N GLN A 96 6.01 -16.02 8.35
CA GLN A 96 5.38 -17.26 7.94
C GLN A 96 4.41 -17.05 6.76
N GLN A 97 3.65 -15.95 6.77
CA GLN A 97 2.74 -15.62 5.68
C GLN A 97 3.54 -15.31 4.41
N ALA A 98 4.60 -14.51 4.52
CA ALA A 98 5.45 -14.15 3.39
C ALA A 98 6.13 -15.39 2.75
N GLU A 99 6.69 -16.28 3.57
CA GLU A 99 7.32 -17.53 3.13
C GLU A 99 6.29 -18.48 2.47
N THR A 100 5.09 -18.56 3.03
CA THR A 100 4.02 -19.41 2.47
C THR A 100 3.57 -18.92 1.10
N ILE A 101 3.38 -17.60 0.95
CA ILE A 101 3.02 -17.01 -0.34
C ILE A 101 4.16 -17.18 -1.35
N GLN A 102 5.42 -17.00 -0.93
CA GLN A 102 6.59 -17.24 -1.79
C GLN A 102 6.61 -18.69 -2.32
N ALA A 103 6.44 -19.66 -1.42
CA ALA A 103 6.41 -21.08 -1.79
C ALA A 103 5.26 -21.40 -2.76
N ALA A 104 4.10 -20.77 -2.56
CA ALA A 104 2.96 -20.92 -3.46
C ALA A 104 3.25 -20.35 -4.86
N LEU A 105 3.87 -19.18 -4.96
CA LEU A 105 4.31 -18.61 -6.25
C LEU A 105 5.33 -19.51 -6.95
N LEU A 106 6.33 -20.00 -6.22
CA LEU A 106 7.32 -20.92 -6.78
C LEU A 106 6.68 -22.20 -7.31
N ALA A 107 5.64 -22.72 -6.65
CA ALA A 107 4.87 -23.87 -7.12
C ALA A 107 4.09 -23.60 -8.41
N GLN A 108 3.73 -22.33 -8.67
CA GLN A 108 3.16 -21.86 -9.94
C GLN A 108 4.22 -21.54 -11.01
N SER A 109 5.49 -21.90 -10.75
CA SER A 109 6.63 -21.54 -11.62
C SER A 109 6.85 -20.04 -11.77
N ILE A 110 6.40 -19.23 -10.80
CA ILE A 110 6.64 -17.78 -10.76
C ILE A 110 7.86 -17.51 -9.90
N THR A 111 8.87 -16.85 -10.47
CA THR A 111 10.13 -16.60 -9.78
C THR A 111 10.00 -15.40 -8.85
N SER A 112 10.15 -15.63 -7.54
CA SER A 112 9.99 -14.58 -6.54
C SER A 112 11.07 -14.56 -5.46
N GLU A 113 11.39 -13.36 -4.98
CA GLU A 113 12.35 -13.06 -3.93
C GLU A 113 11.65 -12.45 -2.71
N LEU A 114 11.99 -12.93 -1.53
CA LEU A 114 11.56 -12.35 -0.27
C LEU A 114 12.63 -11.40 0.27
N ARG A 115 12.27 -10.14 0.52
CA ARG A 115 13.15 -9.14 1.12
C ARG A 115 12.60 -8.65 2.46
N GLU A 116 13.49 -8.49 3.44
CA GLU A 116 13.17 -7.84 4.71
C GLU A 116 13.51 -6.35 4.63
N GLN A 117 12.54 -5.50 4.96
CA GLN A 117 12.74 -4.07 5.18
C GLN A 117 12.52 -3.73 6.65
N ARG A 118 13.51 -3.07 7.26
CA ARG A 118 13.44 -2.63 8.65
C ARG A 118 12.77 -1.26 8.74
N LEU A 119 11.60 -1.23 9.39
CA LEU A 119 10.90 -0.01 9.75
C LEU A 119 11.16 0.33 11.23
N PRO A 120 10.99 1.59 11.66
CA PRO A 120 11.06 1.93 13.07
C PRO A 120 10.03 1.12 13.88
N GLY A 121 10.52 0.18 14.69
CA GLY A 121 9.68 -0.66 15.56
C GLY A 121 9.01 -1.86 14.90
N ALA A 122 9.26 -2.13 13.60
CA ALA A 122 8.66 -3.27 12.91
C ALA A 122 9.55 -3.82 11.79
N ARG A 123 9.34 -5.08 11.42
CA ARG A 123 9.93 -5.69 10.22
C ARG A 123 8.83 -5.87 9.20
N LEU A 124 9.06 -5.40 7.99
CA LEU A 124 8.16 -5.60 6.85
C LEU A 124 8.82 -6.59 5.89
N TYR A 125 8.09 -7.63 5.53
CA TYR A 125 8.52 -8.62 4.55
C TYR A 125 7.83 -8.33 3.23
N LEU A 126 8.63 -8.18 2.17
CA LEU A 126 8.22 -7.78 0.84
C LEU A 126 8.50 -8.90 -0.14
N LEU A 127 7.48 -9.26 -0.93
CA LEU A 127 7.59 -10.28 -1.96
C LEU A 127 7.74 -9.63 -3.33
N TYR A 128 8.87 -9.89 -3.98
CA TYR A 128 9.23 -9.38 -5.30
C TYR A 128 9.10 -10.49 -6.32
N VAL A 129 8.41 -10.25 -7.43
CA VAL A 129 8.51 -11.06 -8.64
C VAL A 129 9.66 -10.51 -9.47
N ILE A 130 10.56 -11.40 -9.89
CA ILE A 130 11.79 -11.01 -10.58
C ILE A 130 11.49 -10.58 -12.02
N GLU A 131 10.68 -11.37 -12.71
CA GLU A 131 10.35 -11.17 -14.12
C GLU A 131 9.09 -10.32 -14.27
N ALA A 132 9.19 -9.23 -15.02
CA ALA A 132 8.13 -8.22 -15.11
C ALA A 132 6.84 -8.75 -15.76
N ASP A 133 6.94 -9.73 -16.66
CA ASP A 133 5.82 -10.38 -17.31
C ASP A 133 5.07 -11.36 -16.40
N GLU A 134 5.72 -11.86 -15.35
CA GLU A 134 5.10 -12.75 -14.35
C GLU A 134 4.32 -11.97 -13.27
N VAL A 135 4.54 -10.65 -13.13
CA VAL A 135 3.92 -9.82 -12.08
C VAL A 135 2.40 -9.89 -12.12
N SER A 136 1.79 -9.79 -13.32
CA SER A 136 0.33 -9.85 -13.44
C SER A 136 -0.21 -11.22 -13.02
N ALA A 137 0.47 -12.30 -13.39
CA ALA A 137 0.07 -13.67 -13.03
C ALA A 137 0.17 -13.88 -11.51
N ALA A 138 1.24 -13.37 -10.89
CA ALA A 138 1.41 -13.42 -9.44
C ALA A 138 0.31 -12.65 -8.71
N VAL A 139 -0.01 -11.45 -9.20
CA VAL A 139 -1.09 -10.64 -8.65
C VAL A 139 -2.43 -11.38 -8.79
N ASP A 140 -2.76 -11.87 -9.97
CA ASP A 140 -4.03 -12.55 -10.16
C ASP A 140 -4.14 -13.81 -9.29
N PHE A 141 -3.06 -14.61 -9.19
CA PHE A 141 -3.01 -15.80 -8.33
C PHE A 141 -3.17 -15.46 -6.84
N ILE A 142 -2.49 -14.43 -6.33
CA ILE A 142 -2.58 -14.05 -4.92
C ILE A 142 -3.96 -13.47 -4.59
N TRP A 143 -4.47 -12.57 -5.44
CA TRP A 143 -5.55 -11.65 -5.06
C TRP A 143 -6.92 -12.02 -5.63
N ARG A 144 -7.01 -12.65 -6.81
CA ARG A 144 -8.24 -12.64 -7.62
C ARG A 144 -8.72 -14.01 -8.09
N GLU A 145 -7.81 -14.91 -8.44
CA GLU A 145 -8.15 -16.12 -9.17
C GLU A 145 -8.94 -17.10 -8.29
N PRO A 146 -10.06 -17.68 -8.79
CA PRO A 146 -10.84 -18.68 -8.06
C PRO A 146 -10.05 -19.93 -7.63
N GLY A 147 -9.02 -20.31 -8.39
CA GLY A 147 -8.07 -21.39 -8.05
C GLY A 147 -6.78 -20.92 -7.37
N GLY A 148 -6.65 -19.61 -7.14
CA GLY A 148 -5.53 -18.99 -6.46
C GLY A 148 -5.75 -18.86 -4.95
N MET A 149 -4.96 -17.99 -4.32
CA MET A 149 -4.98 -17.81 -2.88
C MET A 149 -6.14 -16.95 -2.38
N ARG A 150 -6.57 -15.98 -3.20
CA ARG A 150 -7.66 -15.02 -2.89
C ARG A 150 -7.45 -14.30 -1.56
N LEU A 151 -6.20 -13.97 -1.27
CA LEU A 151 -5.82 -13.27 -0.06
C LEU A 151 -6.29 -11.82 -0.11
N LYS A 152 -6.62 -11.31 1.06
CA LYS A 152 -6.87 -9.90 1.33
C LYS A 152 -5.65 -9.29 1.98
N PRO A 153 -5.34 -8.02 1.71
CA PRO A 153 -4.13 -7.39 2.21
C PRO A 153 -4.19 -7.20 3.71
N ASP A 154 -3.04 -7.16 4.38
CA ASP A 154 -2.99 -6.91 5.83
C ASP A 154 -3.62 -5.56 6.23
N TRP A 155 -3.64 -4.57 5.32
CA TRP A 155 -4.28 -3.27 5.58
C TRP A 155 -5.83 -3.29 5.48
N GLU A 156 -6.45 -4.40 5.06
CA GLU A 156 -7.90 -4.59 5.21
C GLU A 156 -8.31 -4.99 6.64
N TYR A 157 -7.33 -5.26 7.51
CA TYR A 157 -7.55 -5.70 8.88
C TYR A 157 -7.07 -4.64 9.88
N PRO A 158 -7.64 -4.60 11.11
CA PRO A 158 -7.13 -3.75 12.17
C PRO A 158 -5.65 -4.03 12.48
N ALA A 159 -4.91 -3.01 12.90
CA ALA A 159 -3.50 -3.18 13.24
C ALA A 159 -3.30 -4.28 14.30
N GLY A 160 -2.45 -5.27 13.98
CA GLY A 160 -2.16 -6.41 14.84
C GLY A 160 -3.21 -7.55 14.81
N ALA A 161 -4.28 -7.40 14.03
CA ALA A 161 -5.21 -8.51 13.77
C ALA A 161 -4.59 -9.52 12.78
N ALA A 162 -4.97 -10.79 12.93
CA ALA A 162 -4.57 -11.84 12.00
C ALA A 162 -5.23 -11.65 10.62
N ASN A 163 -4.54 -12.08 9.57
CA ASN A 163 -5.07 -12.08 8.23
C ASN A 163 -6.03 -13.28 8.05
N GLU A 164 -7.31 -13.07 8.32
CA GLU A 164 -8.31 -14.15 8.26
C GLU A 164 -8.43 -14.81 6.87
N SER A 165 -8.09 -14.09 5.79
CA SER A 165 -8.12 -14.69 4.44
C SER A 165 -7.00 -15.70 4.25
N PHE A 166 -5.83 -15.43 4.83
CA PHE A 166 -4.71 -16.37 4.86
C PHE A 166 -5.03 -17.59 5.71
N ASP A 167 -5.63 -17.38 6.88
CA ASP A 167 -6.05 -18.47 7.75
C ASP A 167 -7.10 -19.37 7.09
N LYS A 168 -8.05 -18.79 6.35
CA LYS A 168 -9.03 -19.59 5.58
C LYS A 168 -8.34 -20.41 4.49
N TRP A 169 -7.44 -19.78 3.73
CA TRP A 169 -6.74 -20.43 2.64
C TRP A 169 -5.90 -21.62 3.12
N ILE A 170 -5.11 -21.46 4.17
CA ILE A 170 -4.25 -22.54 4.68
C ILE A 170 -5.04 -23.71 5.27
N ASN A 171 -6.26 -23.43 5.77
CA ASN A 171 -7.16 -24.44 6.33
C ASN A 171 -8.14 -25.03 5.29
N GLY A 172 -8.11 -24.56 4.03
CA GLY A 172 -8.99 -25.04 2.96
C GLY A 172 -10.47 -24.69 3.14
N VAL A 173 -10.76 -23.54 3.77
CA VAL A 173 -12.13 -23.07 4.12
C VAL A 173 -12.63 -22.00 3.14
#